data_AF-A0A2M7X3M2-F1
#
_entry.id   AF-A0A2M7X3M2-F1
#
_cell.length_a   1.000
_cell.length_b   1.000
_cell.length_c   1.000
_cell.angle_alpha   90.00
_cell.angle_beta   90.00
_cell.angle_gamma   90.00
#
_symmetry.space_group_name_H-M   'P 1'
#
loop_
_entity.id
_entity.type
_entity.pdbx_description
1 polymer ?
#
loop_
_entity_poly.entity_id
_entity_poly.type
_entity_poly.pdbx_seq_one_letter_code
_entity_poly.pdbx_strand_id
1 'polypeptide(L)'
;MNVFQIVFLAFILISLIRIIKQSRVNLLKPVEVFFWGTIWLAGGIVILFPAITVKLSNFFGIARGVDFIIYTSIIFLYYILYRIYLKLENLSKMIKEITTKIALDKDNEN
;
A
#
# COMPACT_ATOMS: atom_id res chain seq x y z
N MET A 1 10.75 -25.78 10.15
CA MET A 1 10.02 -24.56 9.76
C MET A 1 10.18 -23.55 10.88
N ASN A 2 10.76 -22.39 10.58
CA ASN A 2 10.86 -21.32 11.57
C ASN A 2 9.50 -20.66 11.78
N VAL A 3 9.15 -20.31 13.02
CA VAL A 3 7.88 -19.63 13.39
C VAL A 3 7.63 -18.41 12.49
N PHE A 4 8.71 -17.69 12.14
CA PHE A 4 8.67 -16.58 11.19
C PHE A 4 8.03 -16.94 9.84
N GLN A 5 8.40 -18.08 9.24
CA GLN A 5 7.85 -18.52 7.95
C GLN A 5 6.35 -18.85 8.03
N ILE A 6 5.92 -19.44 9.15
CA ILE A 6 4.51 -19.81 9.37
C ILE A 6 3.64 -18.55 9.50
N VAL A 7 4.08 -17.59 10.32
CA VAL A 7 3.36 -16.32 10.51
C VAL A 7 3.28 -15.55 9.19
N PHE A 8 4.35 -15.51 8.41
CA PHE A 8 4.37 -14.78 7.15
C PHE A 8 3.52 -15.45 6.07
N LEU A 9 3.52 -16.78 6.00
CA LEU A 9 2.69 -17.52 5.05
C LEU A 9 1.19 -17.28 5.34
N ALA A 10 0.80 -17.27 6.62
CA ALA A 10 -0.55 -16.91 7.04
C ALA A 10 -0.90 -15.47 6.64
N PHE A 11 0.05 -14.54 6.77
CA PHE A 11 -0.14 -13.14 6.36
C PHE A 11 -0.35 -12.99 4.86
N ILE A 12 0.45 -13.69 4.03
CA ILE A 12 0.29 -13.71 2.57
C ILE A 12 -1.08 -14.29 2.18
N LEU A 13 -1.50 -15.39 2.81
CA LEU A 13 -2.80 -16.00 2.56
C LEU A 13 -3.95 -15.04 2.88
N ILE A 14 -3.92 -14.38 4.03
CA ILE A 14 -4.93 -13.38 4.43
C ILE A 14 -4.97 -12.24 3.41
N SER A 15 -3.81 -11.74 2.98
CA SER A 15 -3.71 -10.67 2.00
C SER A 15 -4.27 -11.05 0.62
N LEU A 16 -3.97 -12.26 0.14
CA LEU A 16 -4.54 -12.80 -1.11
C LEU A 16 -6.07 -12.96 -1.02
N ILE A 17 -6.57 -13.49 0.09
CA ILE A 17 -8.02 -13.61 0.35
C ILE A 17 -8.67 -12.22 0.34
N ARG A 18 -8.03 -11.21 0.94
CA ARG A 18 -8.54 -9.84 0.99
C ARG A 18 -8.60 -9.21 -0.40
N ILE A 19 -7.58 -9.41 -1.23
CA ILE A 19 -7.55 -8.95 -2.63
C ILE A 19 -8.68 -9.60 -3.44
N ILE A 20 -8.84 -10.92 -3.34
CA ILE A 20 -9.89 -11.66 -4.06
C ILE A 20 -11.28 -11.21 -3.60
N LYS A 21 -11.49 -11.05 -2.29
CA LYS A 21 -12.77 -10.59 -1.73
C LYS A 21 -13.10 -9.16 -2.18
N GLN A 22 -12.10 -8.27 -2.23
CA GLN A 22 -12.30 -6.87 -2.61
C GLN A 22 -12.45 -6.71 -4.14
N SER A 23 -11.86 -7.60 -4.93
CA SER A 23 -12.10 -7.70 -6.38
C SER A 23 -13.51 -8.16 -6.73
N ARG A 24 -14.12 -9.07 -5.94
CA ARG A 24 -15.51 -9.51 -6.19
C ARG A 24 -16.57 -8.44 -5.91
N VAL A 25 -16.23 -7.42 -5.12
CA VAL A 25 -17.15 -6.32 -4.76
C VAL A 25 -17.00 -5.13 -5.74
N ASN A 26 -16.26 -5.26 -6.85
CA ASN A 26 -15.96 -4.20 -7.82
C ASN A 26 -15.36 -2.92 -7.21
N LEU A 27 -14.82 -2.99 -5.99
CA LEU A 27 -14.20 -1.87 -5.29
C LEU A 27 -12.78 -1.58 -5.79
N LEU A 28 -12.15 -2.54 -6.47
CA LEU A 28 -10.80 -2.42 -6.99
C LEU A 28 -10.81 -2.55 -8.51
N LYS A 29 -10.06 -1.67 -9.18
CA LYS A 29 -9.80 -1.81 -10.61
C LYS A 29 -8.91 -3.04 -10.85
N PRO A 30 -9.05 -3.75 -11.98
CA PRO A 30 -8.22 -4.92 -12.28
C PRO A 30 -6.70 -4.61 -12.27
N VAL A 31 -6.31 -3.36 -12.58
CA VAL A 31 -4.93 -2.88 -12.45
C VAL A 31 -4.44 -2.88 -11.00
N GLU A 32 -5.30 -2.51 -10.05
CA GLU A 32 -4.96 -2.47 -8.61
C GLU A 32 -4.80 -3.89 -8.05
N VAL A 33 -5.64 -4.82 -8.49
CA VAL A 33 -5.53 -6.25 -8.12
C VAL A 33 -4.21 -6.84 -8.60
N PHE A 34 -3.80 -6.57 -9.85
CA PHE A 34 -2.53 -7.04 -10.40
C PHE A 34 -1.32 -6.40 -9.69
N PHE A 35 -1.39 -5.09 -9.41
CA PHE A 35 -0.35 -4.36 -8.69
C PHE A 35 -0.13 -4.93 -7.27
N TRP A 36 -1.22 -5.09 -6.50
CA TRP A 36 -1.15 -5.66 -5.16
C TRP A 36 -0.70 -7.12 -5.17
N GLY A 37 -1.19 -7.93 -6.11
CA GLY A 37 -0.77 -9.33 -6.26
C GLY A 37 0.73 -9.46 -6.51
N THR A 38 1.30 -8.59 -7.34
CA THR A 38 2.74 -8.55 -7.63
C THR A 38 3.56 -8.20 -6.39
N ILE A 39 3.10 -7.25 -5.56
CA ILE A 39 3.78 -6.88 -4.30
C ILE A 39 3.83 -8.06 -3.32
N TRP A 40 2.71 -8.77 -3.14
CA TRP A 40 2.67 -9.92 -2.22
C TRP A 40 3.52 -11.10 -2.71
N LEU A 41 3.54 -11.33 -4.03
CA LEU A 41 4.44 -12.32 -4.64
C LEU A 41 5.91 -11.94 -4.45
N ALA A 42 6.27 -10.68 -4.67
CA ALA A 42 7.63 -10.19 -4.44
C ALA A 42 8.06 -10.36 -2.98
N GLY A 43 7.19 -10.03 -2.02
CA GLY A 43 7.43 -10.28 -0.60
C GLY A 43 7.64 -11.75 -0.26
N GLY A 44 6.84 -12.65 -0.84
CA GLY A 44 7.01 -14.09 -0.70
C GLY A 44 8.36 -14.59 -1.22
N ILE A 45 8.79 -14.10 -2.39
CA ILE A 45 10.09 -14.47 -2.99
C ILE A 45 11.25 -14.03 -2.10
N VAL A 46 11.21 -12.80 -1.57
CA VAL A 46 12.25 -12.25 -0.68
C VAL A 46 12.42 -13.09 0.59
N ILE A 47 11.34 -13.67 1.11
CA ILE A 47 11.35 -14.49 2.32
C ILE A 47 11.82 -15.91 2.05
N LEU A 48 11.42 -16.49 0.91
CA LEU A 48 11.83 -17.83 0.51
C LEU A 48 13.31 -17.88 0.09
N PHE A 49 13.84 -16.78 -0.46
CA PHE A 49 15.21 -16.68 -0.93
C PHE A 49 15.95 -15.48 -0.31
N PRO A 50 16.38 -15.57 0.97
CA PRO A 50 17.15 -14.51 1.63
C PRO A 50 18.50 -14.23 0.94
N ALA A 51 19.00 -15.16 0.12
CA ALA A 51 20.20 -14.97 -0.71
C ALA A 51 20.05 -13.81 -1.72
N ILE A 52 18.84 -13.51 -2.18
CA ILE A 52 18.56 -12.37 -3.06
C ILE A 52 18.77 -11.07 -2.29
N THR A 53 18.27 -11.03 -1.04
CA THR A 53 18.42 -9.89 -0.13
C THR A 53 19.90 -9.62 0.19
N VAL A 54 20.71 -10.67 0.35
CA VAL A 54 22.17 -10.55 0.57
C VAL A 54 22.92 -10.06 -0.67
N LYS A 55 22.55 -10.51 -1.88
CA LYS A 55 23.15 -9.99 -3.12
C LYS A 55 22.82 -8.51 -3.34
N LEU A 56 21.57 -8.12 -3.05
CA LEU A 56 21.14 -6.74 -3.18
C LEU A 56 21.85 -5.85 -2.14
N SER A 57 22.00 -6.32 -0.91
CA SER A 57 22.71 -5.57 0.14
C SER A 57 24.20 -5.40 -0.14
N ASN A 58 24.86 -6.41 -0.72
CA ASN A 58 26.26 -6.32 -1.15
C ASN A 58 26.45 -5.32 -2.30
N PHE A 59 25.48 -5.19 -3.21
CA PHE A 59 25.54 -4.18 -4.28
C PHE A 59 25.38 -2.75 -3.74
N PHE A 60 24.51 -2.57 -2.74
CA PHE A 60 24.28 -1.26 -2.09
C PHE A 60 25.25 -0.95 -0.93
N GLY A 61 26.16 -1.86 -0.58
CA GLY A 61 27.17 -1.64 0.47
C GLY A 61 26.66 -1.70 1.91
N ILE A 62 25.51 -2.34 2.16
CA ILE A 62 24.88 -2.45 3.49
C ILE A 62 25.08 -3.88 4.02
N ALA A 63 25.71 -4.02 5.20
CA ALA A 63 26.10 -5.31 5.79
C ALA A 63 24.92 -6.25 6.13
N ARG A 64 23.68 -5.73 6.13
CA ARG A 64 22.47 -6.48 6.45
C ARG A 64 21.37 -6.19 5.44
N GLY A 65 21.01 -7.20 4.66
CA GLY A 65 20.01 -7.02 3.61
C GLY A 65 18.58 -6.73 4.10
N VAL A 66 18.27 -7.09 5.35
CA VAL A 66 17.00 -6.70 5.99
C VAL A 66 16.91 -5.18 6.18
N ASP A 67 18.02 -4.52 6.55
CA ASP A 67 18.02 -3.09 6.83
C ASP A 67 17.74 -2.26 5.56
N PHE A 68 18.27 -2.70 4.41
CA PHE A 68 17.97 -2.10 3.12
C PHE A 68 16.47 -2.16 2.76
N ILE A 69 15.83 -3.31 2.99
CA ILE A 69 14.38 -3.46 2.77
C ILE A 69 13.62 -2.53 3.70
N ILE A 70 14.01 -2.46 4.97
CA ILE A 70 13.34 -1.61 5.96
C ILE A 70 13.43 -0.14 5.54
N TYR A 71 14.63 0.36 5.23
CA TYR A 71 14.80 1.76 4.82
C TYR A 71 14.01 2.09 3.55
N THR A 72 14.07 1.21 2.53
CA THR A 72 13.32 1.40 1.29
C THR A 72 11.81 1.39 1.54
N SER A 73 11.33 0.50 2.41
CA SER A 73 9.92 0.40 2.77
C SER A 73 9.43 1.63 3.52
N ILE A 74 10.25 2.19 4.42
CA ILE A 74 9.92 3.41 5.16
C ILE A 74 9.79 4.60 4.19
N ILE A 75 10.75 4.76 3.27
CA ILE A 75 10.71 5.83 2.26
C ILE A 75 9.46 5.70 1.39
N PHE A 76 9.18 4.48 0.90
CA PHE A 76 8.03 4.21 0.06
C PHE A 76 6.70 4.42 0.80
N LEU A 77 6.64 3.99 2.07
CA LEU A 77 5.50 4.20 2.94
C LEU A 77 5.23 5.69 3.16
N TYR A 78 6.29 6.47 3.46
CA TYR A 78 6.19 7.91 3.64
C TYR A 78 5.65 8.60 2.38
N TYR A 79 6.13 8.20 1.20
CA TYR A 79 5.62 8.70 -0.09
C TYR A 79 4.13 8.39 -0.28
N ILE A 80 3.69 7.17 0.03
CA ILE A 80 2.27 6.80 -0.05
C ILE A 80 1.44 7.63 0.93
N LEU A 81 1.89 7.79 2.18
CA LEU A 81 1.21 8.62 3.18
C LEU A 81 1.05 10.06 2.68
N TYR A 82 2.13 10.63 2.14
CA TYR A 82 2.10 11.98 1.57
C TYR A 82 1.07 12.09 0.43
N ARG A 83 1.02 11.09 -0.48
CA ARG A 83 0.04 11.10 -1.57
C ARG A 83 -1.40 10.97 -1.05
N ILE A 84 -1.63 10.20 0.01
CA ILE A 84 -2.94 10.09 0.66
C ILE A 84 -3.33 11.42 1.30
N TYR A 85 -2.39 12.06 1.99
CA TYR A 85 -2.59 13.39 2.59
C TYR A 85 -3.03 14.42 1.55
N LEU A 86 -2.35 14.51 0.40
CA LEU A 86 -2.74 15.41 -0.68
C LEU A 86 -4.15 15.12 -1.24
N LYS A 87 -4.54 13.84 -1.34
CA LYS A 87 -5.90 13.48 -1.77
C LYS A 87 -6.94 13.88 -0.73
N LEU A 88 -6.62 13.74 0.55
CA LEU A 88 -7.50 14.12 1.65
C LEU A 88 -7.72 15.64 1.68
N GLU A 89 -6.66 16.42 1.47
CA GLU A 89 -6.73 17.89 1.38
C GLU A 89 -7.67 18.33 0.24
N ASN A 90 -7.51 17.74 -0.94
CA ASN A 90 -8.38 18.01 -2.09
C ASN A 90 -9.85 17.63 -1.80
N LEU A 91 -10.08 16.50 -1.13
CA LEU A 91 -11.42 16.08 -0.74
C LEU A 91 -12.07 17.08 0.22
N SER A 92 -11.32 17.53 1.23
CA SER A 92 -11.76 18.57 2.18
C SER A 92 -12.12 19.87 1.48
N LYS A 93 -11.31 20.29 0.49
CA LYS A 93 -11.60 21.47 -0.32
C LYS A 93 -12.89 21.33 -1.13
N MET A 94 -13.09 20.19 -1.79
CA MET A 94 -14.32 19.92 -2.54
C MET A 94 -15.55 19.93 -1.64
N ILE A 95 -15.47 19.33 -0.46
CA ILE A 95 -16.57 19.35 0.53
C ILE A 95 -16.89 20.79 0.94
N LYS A 96 -15.86 21.60 1.23
CA LYS A 96 -16.05 23.02 1.58
C LYS A 96 -16.76 23.79 0.46
N GLU A 97 -16.32 23.63 -0.78
CA GLU A 97 -16.95 24.29 -1.94
C GLU A 97 -18.41 23.87 -2.13
N ILE A 98 -18.72 22.58 -1.97
CA ILE A 98 -20.10 22.06 -2.07
C ILE A 98 -20.97 22.63 -0.96
N THR A 99 -20.51 22.61 0.29
CA THR A 99 -21.28 23.14 1.43
C THR A 99 -21.53 24.64 1.30
N THR A 100 -20.54 25.42 0.82
CA THR A 100 -20.71 26.85 0.58
C THR A 100 -21.74 27.13 -0.53
N LYS A 101 -21.71 26.38 -1.63
CA LYS A 101 -22.71 26.52 -2.71
C LYS A 101 -24.12 26.22 -2.19
N ILE A 102 -24.30 25.12 -1.46
CA ILE A 102 -25.59 24.75 -0.87
C ILE A 102 -26.10 25.85 0.08
N ALA A 103 -25.22 26.46 0.87
CA ALA A 103 -25.59 27.54 1.78
C ALA A 103 -26.05 28.81 1.03
N LEU A 104 -25.35 29.19 -0.05
CA LEU A 104 -25.69 30.35 -0.87
C LEU A 104 -26.97 30.12 -1.69
N ASP A 105 -27.16 28.94 -2.26
CA ASP A 105 -28.37 28.60 -3.01
C ASP A 105 -29.61 28.67 -2.11
N LYS A 106 -29.50 28.17 -0.87
CA LYS A 106 -30.59 28.22 0.12
C LYS A 106 -30.93 29.63 0.60
N ASP A 107 -29.96 30.55 0.58
CA ASP A 107 -30.19 31.97 0.93
C ASP A 107 -30.91 32.70 -0.21
N ASN A 108 -30.58 32.39 -1.47
CA ASN A 108 -31.22 32.99 -2.66
C ASN A 108 -32.66 32.48 -2.92
N GLU A 109 -33.06 31.35 -2.35
CA GLU A 109 -34.43 30.81 -2.46
C GLU A 109 -35.43 31.40 -1.44
N ASN A 110 -34.96 32.19 -0.46
CA ASN A 110 -35.81 32.90 0.51
C ASN A 110 -35.95 34.38 0.17
#